data_AF-A0A1G6GQA5-F1
#
_entry.id   AF-A0A1G6GQA5-F1
#
_cell.length_a   1.000
_cell.length_b   1.000
_cell.length_c   1.000
_cell.angle_alpha   90.00
_cell.angle_beta   90.00
_cell.angle_gamma   90.00
#
_symmetry.space_group_name_H-M   'P 1'
#
loop_
_entity.id
_entity.type
_entity.pdbx_description
1 polymer ?
#
loop_
_entity_poly.entity_id
_entity_poly.type
_entity_poly.pdbx_seq_one_letter_code
_entity_poly.pdbx_strand_id
1 'polypeptide(L)'
;MKVAFPFILYFLCWLIVLTFALGALGMLLPQVFSMLVLLPYMISFYLMTRHYLKKKHAVPDMALRWHLSIGCATAFWLYSIVAGLIGIFLLQGSVDLAPLWHALNSFAFVLIFASIFLMVNAFLVLLGFWFLGKPAQMMLKKI
;
A
#
# COMPACT_ATOMS: atom_id res chain seq x y z
N MET A 1 -13.81 7.75 11.43
CA MET A 1 -13.04 8.12 10.21
C MET A 1 -12.01 9.24 10.42
N LYS A 2 -12.37 10.41 10.99
CA LYS A 2 -11.44 11.57 11.13
C LYS A 2 -10.10 11.25 11.84
N VAL A 3 -10.08 10.29 12.77
CA VAL A 3 -8.88 9.93 13.53
C VAL A 3 -7.87 9.12 12.69
N ALA A 4 -8.33 8.28 11.74
CA ALA A 4 -7.48 7.38 10.96
C ALA A 4 -6.79 8.09 9.78
N PHE A 5 -7.50 9.04 9.17
CA PHE A 5 -7.05 9.77 7.98
C PHE A 5 -5.62 10.34 8.05
N PRO A 6 -5.20 11.08 9.09
CA PRO A 6 -3.84 11.63 9.13
C PRO A 6 -2.76 10.54 9.14
N PHE A 7 -3.05 9.37 9.71
CA PHE A 7 -2.10 8.25 9.73
C PHE A 7 -2.03 7.55 8.38
N ILE A 8 -3.14 7.44 7.66
CA ILE A 8 -3.16 6.91 6.29
C ILE A 8 -2.39 7.84 5.35
N LEU A 9 -2.53 9.16 5.51
CA LEU A 9 -1.74 10.13 4.74
C LEU A 9 -0.24 10.01 5.06
N TYR A 10 0.10 9.87 6.33
CA TYR A 10 1.48 9.64 6.76
C TYR A 10 2.06 8.34 6.15
N PHE A 11 1.28 7.26 6.14
CA PHE A 11 1.62 6.02 5.45
C PHE A 11 1.86 6.27 3.95
N LEU A 12 0.96 6.97 3.27
CA LEU A 12 1.05 7.24 1.85
C LEU A 12 2.30 8.05 1.49
N CYS A 13 2.64 9.08 2.27
CA CYS A 13 3.86 9.85 2.05
C CYS A 13 5.12 8.98 2.11
N TRP A 14 5.24 8.14 3.13
CA TRP A 14 6.37 7.21 3.25
C TRP A 14 6.38 6.16 2.15
N LEU A 15 5.20 5.67 1.74
CA LEU A 15 5.08 4.70 0.67
C LEU A 15 5.65 5.27 -0.62
N ILE A 16 5.26 6.49 -0.98
CA ILE A 16 5.76 7.19 -2.17
C ILE A 16 7.28 7.33 -2.09
N VAL A 17 7.81 7.90 -1.00
CA VAL A 17 9.26 8.13 -0.84
C VAL A 17 10.05 6.83 -0.97
N LEU A 18 9.61 5.75 -0.32
CA LEU A 18 10.29 4.47 -0.33
C LEU A 18 10.19 3.77 -1.68
N THR A 19 9.03 3.85 -2.37
CA THR A 19 8.88 3.28 -3.71
C THR A 19 9.76 4.01 -4.72
N PHE A 20 9.88 5.35 -4.65
CA PHE A 20 10.83 6.08 -5.49
C PHE A 20 12.28 5.69 -5.20
N ALA A 21 12.66 5.60 -3.92
CA ALA A 21 14.02 5.19 -3.54
C ALA A 21 14.36 3.77 -4.03
N LEU A 22 13.45 2.81 -3.82
CA LEU A 22 13.62 1.43 -4.29
C LEU A 22 13.55 1.32 -5.82
N GLY A 23 12.72 2.13 -6.48
CA GLY A 23 12.66 2.20 -7.94
C GLY A 23 13.98 2.69 -8.55
N ALA A 24 14.57 3.75 -7.98
CA ALA A 24 15.87 4.25 -8.39
C ALA A 24 16.98 3.18 -8.22
N LEU A 25 16.96 2.44 -7.10
CA LEU A 25 17.88 1.31 -6.89
C LEU A 25 17.59 0.13 -7.82
N GLY A 26 16.32 -0.09 -8.16
CA GLY A 26 15.87 -1.13 -9.09
C GLY A 26 16.39 -0.93 -10.51
N MET A 27 16.72 0.30 -10.91
CA MET A 27 17.41 0.56 -12.18
C MET A 27 18.81 -0.05 -12.23
N LEU A 28 19.48 -0.20 -11.08
CA LEU A 28 20.82 -0.78 -10.99
C LEU A 28 20.78 -2.32 -10.87
N LEU A 29 19.82 -2.87 -10.12
CA LEU A 29 19.70 -4.31 -9.84
C LEU A 29 18.24 -4.81 -9.97
N PRO A 30 17.70 -4.93 -11.20
CA PRO A 30 16.26 -5.18 -11.40
C PRO A 30 15.76 -6.49 -10.77
N GLN A 31 16.57 -7.56 -10.86
CA GLN A 31 16.21 -8.89 -10.39
C GLN A 31 16.09 -8.98 -8.86
N VAL A 32 16.95 -8.26 -8.14
CA VAL A 32 16.95 -8.27 -6.66
C VAL A 32 15.80 -7.42 -6.12
N PHE A 33 15.58 -6.24 -6.71
CA PHE A 33 14.58 -5.29 -6.20
C PHE A 33 13.15 -5.64 -6.60
N SER A 34 12.95 -6.41 -7.68
CA SER A 34 11.61 -6.94 -8.03
C SER A 34 11.06 -7.89 -6.95
N MET A 35 11.92 -8.63 -6.23
CA MET A 35 11.51 -9.47 -5.10
C MET A 35 11.12 -8.65 -3.86
N LEU A 36 11.53 -7.39 -3.79
CA LEU A 36 11.30 -6.49 -2.65
C LEU A 36 10.11 -5.55 -2.86
N VAL A 37 9.21 -5.87 -3.78
CA VAL A 37 8.10 -4.97 -4.16
C VAL A 37 7.16 -4.64 -2.99
N LEU A 38 7.04 -5.53 -2.00
CA LEU A 38 6.22 -5.31 -0.81
C LEU A 38 6.95 -4.53 0.30
N LEU A 39 8.26 -4.35 0.19
CA LEU A 39 9.09 -3.72 1.21
C LEU A 39 8.68 -2.25 1.49
N PRO A 40 8.42 -1.40 0.47
CA PRO A 40 7.92 -0.04 0.71
C PRO A 40 6.64 -0.04 1.55
N TYR A 41 5.72 -0.95 1.25
CA TYR A 41 4.45 -1.09 1.98
C TYR A 41 4.71 -1.45 3.44
N MET A 42 5.52 -2.49 3.70
CA MET A 42 5.79 -2.95 5.06
C MET A 42 6.48 -1.88 5.92
N ILE A 43 7.51 -1.22 5.38
CA ILE A 43 8.24 -0.17 6.10
C ILE A 43 7.32 1.03 6.38
N SER A 44 6.52 1.45 5.38
CA SER A 44 5.57 2.56 5.57
C SER A 44 4.53 2.24 6.63
N PHE A 45 4.03 1.01 6.64
CA PHE A 45 3.06 0.55 7.62
C PHE A 45 3.66 0.51 9.04
N TYR A 46 4.90 0.05 9.16
CA TYR A 46 5.67 0.10 10.41
C TYR A 46 5.84 1.55 10.90
N LEU A 47 6.26 2.47 10.03
CA LEU A 47 6.48 3.88 10.38
C LEU A 47 5.19 4.57 10.79
N MET A 48 4.09 4.32 10.08
CA MET A 48 2.76 4.81 10.42
C MET A 48 2.31 4.29 11.79
N THR A 49 2.49 3.00 12.05
CA THR A 49 2.14 2.38 13.33
C THR A 49 2.95 3.00 14.48
N ARG A 50 4.27 3.17 14.29
CA ARG A 50 5.12 3.83 15.28
C ARG A 50 4.69 5.28 15.55
N HIS A 51 4.35 6.02 14.49
CA HIS A 51 3.86 7.39 14.61
C HIS A 51 2.52 7.46 15.37
N TYR A 52 1.60 6.52 15.09
CA TYR A 52 0.34 6.38 15.82
C TYR A 52 0.58 6.14 17.32
N LEU A 53 1.40 5.15 17.66
CA LEU A 53 1.70 4.78 19.04
C LEU A 53 2.37 5.92 19.81
N LYS A 54 3.31 6.65 19.19
CA LYS A 54 3.93 7.84 19.78
C LYS A 54 2.94 8.97 20.06
N LYS A 55 1.93 9.15 19.21
CA LYS A 55 0.97 10.25 19.32
C LYS A 55 -0.21 9.94 20.23
N LYS A 56 -0.61 8.66 20.32
CA LYS A 56 -1.80 8.22 21.06
C LYS A 56 -1.47 7.47 22.35
N HIS A 57 -0.23 7.01 22.53
CA HIS A 57 0.22 6.20 23.68
C HIS A 57 -0.67 4.99 24.00
N ALA A 58 -1.39 4.51 23.01
CA ALA A 58 -2.33 3.41 23.12
C ALA A 58 -2.35 2.65 21.79
N VAL A 59 -2.65 1.36 21.86
CA VAL A 59 -2.84 0.51 20.69
C VAL A 59 -4.22 0.80 20.09
N PRO A 60 -4.37 0.82 18.75
CA PRO A 60 -5.67 1.06 18.13
C PRO A 60 -6.68 -0.02 18.54
N ASP A 61 -7.91 0.39 18.78
CA ASP A 61 -9.02 -0.52 19.04
C ASP A 61 -9.36 -1.38 17.81
N MET A 62 -10.24 -2.36 17.97
CA MET A 62 -10.58 -3.29 16.90
C MET A 62 -11.16 -2.59 15.66
N ALA A 63 -12.01 -1.58 15.85
CA ALA A 63 -12.64 -0.84 14.76
C ALA A 63 -11.62 0.01 13.97
N LEU A 64 -10.71 0.66 14.68
CA LEU A 64 -9.65 1.50 14.12
C LEU A 64 -8.58 0.65 13.42
N ARG A 65 -8.28 -0.54 13.93
CA ARG A 65 -7.39 -1.51 13.26
C ARG A 65 -7.90 -1.87 11.87
N TRP A 66 -9.19 -2.18 11.74
CA TRP A 66 -9.81 -2.43 10.43
C TRP A 66 -9.74 -1.21 9.52
N HIS A 67 -10.12 -0.04 10.03
CA HIS A 67 -10.10 1.20 9.25
C HIS A 67 -8.71 1.56 8.75
N LEU A 68 -7.68 1.46 9.59
CA LEU A 68 -6.29 1.74 9.21
C LEU A 68 -5.78 0.72 8.19
N SER A 69 -6.09 -0.57 8.38
CA SER A 69 -5.62 -1.63 7.48
C SER A 69 -6.26 -1.53 6.10
N ILE A 70 -7.58 -1.36 6.04
CA ILE A 70 -8.32 -1.12 4.79
C ILE A 70 -7.85 0.19 4.16
N GLY A 71 -7.74 1.26 4.95
CA GLY A 71 -7.32 2.57 4.44
C GLY A 71 -5.92 2.56 3.82
N CYS A 72 -4.96 1.88 4.44
CA CYS A 72 -3.60 1.77 3.90
C CYS A 72 -3.55 0.86 2.67
N ALA A 73 -4.29 -0.25 2.65
CA ALA A 73 -4.39 -1.11 1.47
C ALA A 73 -5.02 -0.38 0.28
N THR A 74 -6.10 0.37 0.51
CA THR A 74 -6.72 1.23 -0.51
C THR A 74 -5.77 2.33 -0.99
N ALA A 75 -5.05 2.98 -0.08
CA ALA A 75 -4.06 4.00 -0.44
C ALA A 75 -2.92 3.42 -1.29
N PHE A 76 -2.47 2.20 -0.98
CA PHE A 76 -1.49 1.48 -1.78
C PHE A 76 -1.97 1.20 -3.21
N TRP A 77 -3.21 0.75 -3.39
CA TRP A 77 -3.80 0.51 -4.71
C TRP A 77 -3.97 1.81 -5.50
N LEU A 78 -4.51 2.85 -4.86
CA LEU A 78 -4.69 4.16 -5.49
C LEU A 78 -3.35 4.73 -5.97
N TYR A 79 -2.34 4.70 -5.10
CA TYR A 79 -0.98 5.08 -5.46
C TYR A 79 -0.46 4.28 -6.66
N SER A 80 -0.61 2.95 -6.63
CA SER A 80 -0.09 2.06 -7.68
C SER A 80 -0.73 2.34 -9.04
N ILE A 81 -2.05 2.58 -9.08
CA ILE A 81 -2.78 2.94 -10.30
C ILE A 81 -2.28 4.30 -10.83
N VAL A 82 -2.22 5.32 -9.96
CA VAL A 82 -1.77 6.67 -10.35
C VAL A 82 -0.32 6.64 -10.85
N ALA A 83 0.58 5.97 -10.14
CA ALA A 83 1.98 5.83 -10.53
C ALA A 83 2.13 5.08 -11.87
N GLY A 84 1.32 4.03 -12.10
CA GLY A 84 1.30 3.31 -13.37
C GLY A 84 0.86 4.19 -14.54
N LEU A 85 -0.21 4.98 -14.36
CA LEU A 85 -0.69 5.93 -15.38
C LEU A 85 0.35 7.03 -15.68
N ILE A 86 0.97 7.58 -14.63
CA ILE A 86 2.06 8.55 -14.78
C ILE A 86 3.24 7.93 -15.55
N GLY A 87 3.60 6.68 -15.23
CA GLY A 87 4.68 5.96 -15.92
C GLY A 87 4.40 5.79 -17.42
N ILE A 88 3.18 5.40 -17.79
CA ILE A 88 2.75 5.30 -19.19
C ILE A 88 2.85 6.67 -19.88
N PHE A 89 2.30 7.71 -19.25
CA PHE A 89 2.33 9.07 -19.79
C PHE A 89 3.76 9.58 -20.02
N LEU A 90 4.67 9.33 -19.07
CA LEU A 90 6.07 9.75 -19.20
C LEU A 90 6.81 9.01 -20.33
N LEU A 91 6.45 7.75 -20.61
CA LEU A 91 7.10 6.94 -21.64
C LEU A 91 6.51 7.18 -23.04
N GLN A 92 5.21 7.43 -23.15
CA GLN A 92 4.48 7.49 -24.43
C GLN A 92 4.01 8.90 -24.80
N GLY A 93 4.04 9.87 -23.87
CA GLY A 93 3.55 11.24 -24.07
C GLY A 93 2.02 11.37 -24.11
N SER A 94 1.29 10.25 -24.11
CA SER A 94 -0.17 10.17 -24.03
C SER A 94 -0.57 8.92 -23.24
N VAL A 95 -1.80 8.91 -22.72
CA VAL A 95 -2.36 7.73 -22.05
C VAL A 95 -3.38 7.09 -22.97
N ASP A 96 -2.96 6.07 -23.73
CA ASP A 96 -3.91 5.25 -24.49
C ASP A 96 -4.57 4.22 -23.57
N LEU A 97 -5.87 4.39 -23.35
CA LEU A 97 -6.69 3.50 -22.53
C LEU A 97 -7.40 2.41 -23.35
N ALA A 98 -7.25 2.38 -24.69
CA ALA A 98 -7.88 1.38 -25.53
C ALA A 98 -7.51 -0.07 -25.11
N PRO A 99 -6.25 -0.40 -24.78
CA PRO A 99 -5.91 -1.75 -24.30
C PRO A 99 -6.61 -2.10 -22.98
N LEU A 100 -6.71 -1.14 -22.06
CA LEU A 100 -7.43 -1.33 -20.80
C LEU A 100 -8.92 -1.56 -21.06
N TRP A 101 -9.52 -0.77 -21.95
CA TRP A 101 -10.92 -0.93 -22.35
C TRP A 101 -11.19 -2.30 -22.96
N HIS A 102 -10.33 -2.76 -23.88
CA HIS A 102 -10.43 -4.09 -24.46
C HIS A 102 -10.29 -5.19 -23.41
N ALA A 103 -9.35 -5.06 -22.47
CA ALA A 103 -9.16 -6.01 -21.40
C ALA A 103 -10.40 -6.09 -20.48
N LEU A 104 -10.99 -4.94 -20.12
CA LEU A 104 -12.19 -4.87 -19.28
C LEU A 104 -13.46 -5.43 -19.95
N ASN A 105 -13.50 -5.51 -21.28
CA ASN A 105 -14.61 -6.16 -22.00
C ASN A 105 -14.51 -7.70 -22.00
N SER A 106 -13.35 -8.27 -21.66
CA SER A 106 -13.20 -9.72 -21.53
C SER A 106 -13.63 -10.18 -20.14
N PHE A 107 -14.75 -10.91 -20.07
CA PHE A 107 -15.24 -11.47 -18.80
C PHE A 107 -14.19 -12.31 -18.08
N ALA A 108 -13.43 -13.13 -18.82
CA ALA A 108 -12.35 -13.95 -18.27
C ALA A 108 -11.25 -13.10 -17.63
N PHE A 109 -10.84 -12.02 -18.30
CA PHE A 109 -9.83 -11.10 -17.76
C PHE A 109 -10.33 -10.41 -16.47
N VAL A 110 -11.55 -9.86 -16.49
CA VAL A 110 -12.13 -9.17 -15.33
C VAL A 110 -12.23 -10.11 -14.13
N LEU A 111 -12.66 -11.36 -14.35
CA LEU A 111 -12.77 -12.36 -13.28
C LEU A 111 -11.40 -12.68 -12.64
N ILE A 112 -10.38 -12.90 -13.47
CA ILE A 112 -9.01 -13.20 -12.99
C ILE A 112 -8.43 -12.00 -12.25
N PHE A 113 -8.51 -10.81 -12.86
CA PHE A 113 -8.01 -9.58 -12.27
C PHE A 113 -8.68 -9.28 -10.93
N ALA A 114 -10.01 -9.37 -10.87
CA ALA A 114 -10.77 -9.15 -9.64
C ALA A 114 -10.39 -10.15 -8.55
N SER A 115 -10.17 -11.42 -8.92
CA SER A 115 -9.77 -12.47 -7.98
C SER A 115 -8.38 -12.23 -7.40
N ILE A 116 -7.39 -11.88 -8.23
CA ILE A 116 -6.04 -11.52 -7.77
C ILE A 116 -6.09 -10.26 -6.90
N PHE A 117 -6.82 -9.23 -7.34
CA PHE A 117 -7.00 -8.00 -6.59
C PHE A 117 -7.59 -8.26 -5.20
N LEU A 118 -8.66 -9.05 -5.11
CA LEU A 118 -9.28 -9.42 -3.83
C LEU A 118 -8.34 -10.24 -2.96
N MET A 119 -7.61 -11.20 -3.53
CA MET A 119 -6.68 -12.05 -2.77
C MET A 119 -5.53 -11.22 -2.18
N VAL A 120 -4.92 -10.35 -2.98
CA VAL A 120 -3.85 -9.43 -2.52
C VAL A 120 -4.40 -8.43 -1.51
N ASN A 121 -5.57 -7.85 -1.77
CA ASN A 121 -6.18 -6.88 -0.86
C ASN A 121 -6.54 -7.52 0.49
N ALA A 122 -7.13 -8.72 0.49
CA ALA A 122 -7.41 -9.48 1.70
C ALA A 122 -6.12 -9.77 2.48
N PHE A 123 -5.06 -10.20 1.80
CA PHE A 123 -3.75 -10.42 2.41
C PHE A 123 -3.21 -9.14 3.08
N LEU A 124 -3.19 -8.01 2.36
CA LEU A 124 -2.70 -6.73 2.89
C LEU A 124 -3.51 -6.23 4.09
N VAL A 125 -4.82 -6.37 4.04
CA VAL A 125 -5.71 -5.96 5.13
C VAL A 125 -5.54 -6.86 6.35
N LEU A 126 -5.47 -8.18 6.18
CA LEU A 126 -5.24 -9.11 7.30
C LEU A 126 -3.85 -8.93 7.91
N LEU A 127 -2.84 -8.71 7.08
CA LEU A 127 -1.48 -8.40 7.52
C LEU A 127 -1.46 -7.12 8.37
N GLY A 128 -2.07 -6.04 7.86
CA GLY A 128 -2.18 -4.78 8.58
C GLY A 128 -2.96 -4.94 9.90
N PHE A 129 -4.06 -5.68 9.87
CA PHE A 129 -4.90 -5.89 11.04
C PHE A 129 -4.14 -6.65 12.12
N TRP A 130 -3.45 -7.72 11.74
CA TRP A 130 -2.60 -8.50 12.64
C TRP A 130 -1.45 -7.65 13.21
N PHE A 131 -0.79 -6.85 12.36
CA PHE A 131 0.33 -6.00 12.74
C PHE A 131 -0.04 -4.94 13.77
N LEU A 132 -1.20 -4.31 13.62
CA LEU A 132 -1.73 -3.31 14.58
C LEU A 132 -2.19 -3.92 15.92
N GLY A 133 -2.11 -5.24 16.08
CA GLY A 133 -2.44 -5.95 17.32
C GLY A 133 -1.21 -6.21 18.21
N LYS A 134 -0.83 -7.48 18.35
CA LYS A 134 0.29 -7.90 19.21
C LYS A 134 1.62 -7.23 18.83
N PRO A 135 2.00 -7.09 17.54
CA PRO A 135 3.23 -6.38 17.19
C PRO A 135 3.23 -4.92 17.63
N ALA A 136 2.12 -4.19 17.43
CA ALA A 136 1.97 -2.83 17.92
C ALA A 136 2.04 -2.72 19.46
N GLN A 137 1.50 -3.68 20.20
CA GLN A 137 1.66 -3.74 21.67
C GLN A 137 3.14 -3.87 22.08
N MET A 138 3.89 -4.73 21.39
CA MET A 138 5.33 -4.88 21.65
C MET A 138 6.11 -3.61 21.29
N MET A 139 5.72 -2.93 20.22
CA MET A 139 6.32 -1.63 19.85
C MET A 139 6.04 -0.56 20.90
N LEU A 140 4.82 -0.51 21.44
CA LEU A 140 4.43 0.48 22.46
C LEU A 140 5.27 0.34 23.74
N LYS A 141 5.62 -0.88 24.14
CA LYS A 141 6.50 -1.13 25.30
C LYS A 141 7.94 -0.65 25.11
N LYS A 142 8.35 -0.36 23.87
CA LYS A 142 9.72 0.05 23.49
C LYS A 142 9.82 1.53 23.14
N ILE A 143 8.71 2.26 23.16
CA ILE A 143 8.62 3.70 22.86
C ILE A 143 8.58 4.45 24.18
#